data_AF-A0A417YPW9-F1
#
_entry.id   AF-A0A417YPW9-F1
#
_cell.length_a   1.000
_cell.length_b   1.000
_cell.length_c   1.000
_cell.angle_alpha   90.00
_cell.angle_beta   90.00
_cell.angle_gamma   90.00
#
_symmetry.space_group_name_H-M   'P 1'
#
loop_
_entity.id
_entity.type
_entity.pdbx_description
1 polymer ?
#
loop_
_entity_poly.entity_id
_entity_poly.type
_entity_poly.pdbx_seq_one_letter_code
_entity_poly.pdbx_strand_id
1 'polypeptide(L)' 'MLKFTELTPEAKKTAVEGFIEDAKAFDFGWDGMDEDNVAELLASKLETHRYDSNGVVVGIARYYGERTVFSAGGMY' A
#
# COMPACT_ATOMS: atom_id res chain seq x y z
N MET A 1 -1.25 13.03 1.81
CA MET A 1 -0.80 11.64 1.88
C MET A 1 -1.46 11.00 3.07
N LEU A 2 -2.16 9.89 2.85
CA LEU A 2 -2.94 9.15 3.83
C LEU A 2 -2.29 7.78 4.05
N LYS A 3 -2.46 7.21 5.22
CA LYS A 3 -2.23 5.79 5.49
C LYS A 3 -3.39 4.96 4.96
N PHE A 4 -3.18 3.66 4.75
CA PHE A 4 -4.25 2.77 4.28
C PHE A 4 -5.45 2.78 5.23
N THR A 5 -5.24 2.77 6.55
CA THR A 5 -6.35 2.77 7.53
C THR A 5 -7.21 4.03 7.48
N GLU A 6 -6.66 5.16 7.01
CA GLU A 6 -7.31 6.46 6.89
C GLU A 6 -8.13 6.64 5.60
N LEU A 7 -8.05 5.69 4.66
CA LEU A 7 -8.77 5.72 3.39
C LEU A 7 -10.26 5.37 3.57
N THR A 8 -11.10 5.90 2.66
CA THR A 8 -12.49 5.46 2.52
C THR A 8 -12.54 4.01 2.04
N PRO A 9 -13.66 3.28 2.23
CA PRO A 9 -13.80 1.92 1.73
C PRO A 9 -13.49 1.78 0.22
N GLU A 10 -13.93 2.74 -0.59
CA GLU A 10 -13.70 2.77 -2.04
C GLU A 10 -12.21 2.98 -2.39
N ALA A 11 -11.55 3.88 -1.67
CA ALA A 11 -10.13 4.13 -1.85
C ALA A 11 -9.28 2.94 -1.37
N LYS A 12 -9.69 2.24 -0.29
CA LYS A 12 -9.04 1.00 0.15
C LYS A 12 -9.11 -0.09 -0.92
N LYS A 13 -10.28 -0.25 -1.54
CA LYS A 13 -10.46 -1.18 -2.64
C LYS A 13 -9.53 -0.85 -3.81
N THR A 14 -9.46 0.42 -4.20
CA THR A 14 -8.54 0.88 -5.26
C THR A 14 -7.08 0.56 -4.93
N ALA A 15 -6.65 0.81 -3.68
CA ALA A 15 -5.30 0.51 -3.23
C ALA A 15 -4.97 -0.99 -3.23
N VAL A 16 -5.93 -1.84 -2.86
CA VAL A 16 -5.79 -3.31 -2.89
C VAL A 16 -5.72 -3.84 -4.31
N GLU A 17 -6.64 -3.41 -5.18
CA GLU A 17 -6.68 -3.81 -6.60
C GLU A 17 -5.38 -3.43 -7.31
N GLY A 18 -4.90 -2.19 -7.12
CA GLY A 18 -3.64 -1.74 -7.70
C GLY A 18 -2.44 -2.56 -7.20
N PHE A 19 -2.37 -2.84 -5.89
CA PHE A 19 -1.30 -3.68 -5.34
C PHE A 19 -1.30 -5.10 -5.94
N ILE A 20 -2.48 -5.71 -6.13
CA ILE A 20 -2.60 -7.04 -6.73
C ILE A 20 -2.19 -7.01 -8.21
N GLU A 21 -2.60 -5.98 -8.94
CA GLU A 21 -2.22 -5.79 -10.35
C GLU A 21 -0.70 -5.69 -10.50
N ASP A 22 -0.06 -4.87 -9.67
CA ASP A 22 1.40 -4.72 -9.66
C ASP A 22 2.11 -6.01 -9.23
N ALA A 23 1.66 -6.65 -8.16
CA ALA A 23 2.25 -7.90 -7.67
C ALA A 23 2.24 -8.99 -8.76
N LYS A 24 1.16 -9.07 -9.55
CA LYS A 24 1.07 -9.96 -10.72
C LYS A 24 1.97 -9.53 -11.86
N ALA A 25 2.04 -8.23 -12.16
CA ALA A 25 2.87 -7.70 -13.25
C ALA A 25 4.37 -7.92 -13.02
N PHE A 26 4.81 -7.87 -11.76
CA PHE A 26 6.21 -7.95 -11.37
C PHE A 26 6.63 -9.30 -10.76
N ASP A 27 5.75 -10.32 -10.78
CA ASP A 27 5.97 -11.66 -10.24
C ASP A 27 6.44 -11.67 -8.76
N PHE A 28 5.98 -10.68 -7.99
CA PHE A 28 6.28 -10.58 -6.55
C PHE A 28 5.38 -11.53 -5.77
N GLY A 29 5.74 -12.82 -5.72
CA GLY A 29 5.23 -13.77 -4.71
C GLY A 29 3.71 -13.75 -4.52
N TRP A 30 2.95 -13.55 -5.60
CA TRP A 30 1.49 -13.34 -5.58
C TRP A 30 0.71 -14.61 -5.21
N ASP A 31 1.40 -15.75 -5.12
CA ASP A 31 0.81 -17.07 -5.02
C ASP A 31 0.00 -17.21 -3.71
N GLY A 32 -1.32 -17.06 -3.84
CA GLY A 32 -2.27 -17.19 -2.74
C GLY A 32 -2.67 -15.90 -2.01
N MET A 33 -2.29 -14.71 -2.48
CA MET A 33 -2.78 -13.45 -1.89
C MET A 33 -4.16 -13.07 -2.46
N ASP A 34 -5.20 -13.18 -1.64
CA ASP A 34 -6.52 -12.64 -1.93
C ASP A 34 -6.67 -11.17 -1.46
N GLU A 35 -7.80 -10.53 -1.81
CA GLU A 35 -8.07 -9.13 -1.45
C GLU A 35 -8.01 -8.89 0.07
N ASP A 36 -8.46 -9.86 0.87
CA ASP A 36 -8.47 -9.75 2.33
C ASP A 36 -7.05 -9.78 2.89
N ASN A 37 -6.20 -10.70 2.40
CA ASN A 37 -4.80 -10.77 2.79
C ASN A 37 -4.03 -9.50 2.42
N VAL A 38 -4.28 -8.94 1.24
CA VAL A 38 -3.67 -7.69 0.80
C VAL A 38 -4.17 -6.52 1.66
N ALA A 39 -5.47 -6.45 1.95
CA ALA A 39 -6.02 -5.42 2.82
C ALA A 39 -5.40 -5.47 4.23
N GLU A 40 -5.23 -6.67 4.81
CA GLU A 40 -4.56 -6.85 6.10
C GLU A 40 -3.07 -6.44 6.05
N LEU A 41 -2.37 -6.79 4.98
CA LEU A 41 -0.98 -6.40 4.76
C LEU A 41 -0.84 -4.87 4.69
N LEU A 42 -1.70 -4.20 3.90
CA LEU A 42 -1.68 -2.75 3.74
C LEU A 42 -2.13 -2.01 5.01
N ALA A 43 -3.01 -2.61 5.82
CA ALA A 43 -3.44 -2.10 7.12
C ALA A 43 -2.50 -2.46 8.29
N SER A 44 -1.43 -3.21 8.04
CA SER A 44 -0.48 -3.61 9.08
C SER A 44 0.12 -2.41 9.79
N LYS A 45 0.59 -2.57 11.04
CA LYS A 45 1.19 -1.47 11.84
C LYS A 45 2.34 -0.73 11.13
N LEU A 46 2.96 -1.36 10.14
CA LEU A 46 4.02 -0.73 9.37
C LEU A 46 3.48 0.31 8.40
N GLU A 47 2.27 0.16 7.86
CA GLU A 47 1.64 1.05 6.86
C GLU A 47 2.69 1.72 5.97
N THR A 48 3.46 0.93 5.23
CA THR A 48 4.65 1.43 4.52
C THR A 48 4.29 2.26 3.30
N HIS A 49 3.12 2.08 2.72
CA HIS A 49 2.65 2.86 1.59
C HIS A 49 1.86 4.09 2.05
N ARG A 50 1.96 5.16 1.26
CA ARG A 50 1.16 6.38 1.43
C ARG A 50 0.34 6.62 0.19
N TYR A 51 -0.89 7.06 0.41
CA TYR A 51 -1.92 7.14 -0.63
C TYR A 51 -2.44 8.57 -0.78
N ASP A 52 -3.01 8.89 -1.93
CA ASP A 52 -3.92 10.02 -2.08
C ASP A 52 -5.34 9.67 -1.60
N SER A 53 -6.29 10.59 -1.73
CA SER A 53 -7.69 10.37 -1.33
C SER A 53 -8.43 9.35 -2.21
N ASN A 54 -7.88 8.99 -3.37
CA ASN A 54 -8.46 8.04 -4.30
C ASN A 54 -7.91 6.62 -4.11
N GLY A 55 -6.96 6.43 -3.19
CA GLY A 55 -6.31 5.13 -2.97
C GLY A 55 -5.11 4.87 -3.87
N VAL A 56 -4.59 5.89 -4.56
CA VAL A 56 -3.40 5.76 -5.41
C VAL A 56 -2.14 5.95 -4.57
N VAL A 57 -1.16 5.05 -4.73
CA VAL A 57 0.13 5.15 -4.03
C VAL A 57 0.90 6.39 -4.50
N VAL A 58 1.33 7.23 -3.57
CA VAL A 58 2.08 8.47 -3.83
C VAL A 58 3.45 8.51 -3.15
N GLY A 59 3.76 7.49 -2.34
CA GLY A 59 5.08 7.36 -1.74
C GLY A 59 5.22 6.21 -0.76
N ILE A 60 6.43 6.03 -0.26
CA ILE A 60 6.80 4.96 0.68
C ILE A 60 7.40 5.57 1.95
N ALA A 61 6.86 5.17 3.10
CA ALA A 61 7.39 5.40 4.44
C ALA A 61 8.41 4.29 4.78
N ARG A 62 9.66 4.67 5.02
CA ARG A 62 10.73 3.78 5.46
C ARG A 62 11.06 4.04 6.92
N TYR A 63 11.16 2.97 7.70
CA TYR A 63 11.49 3.03 9.13
C TYR A 63 12.97 2.72 9.34
N TYR A 64 13.71 3.67 9.90
CA TYR A 64 15.12 3.54 10.28
C TYR A 64 15.25 3.79 11.78
N GLY A 65 15.07 2.73 12.58
CA GLY A 65 15.02 2.84 14.04
C GLY A 65 13.86 3.73 14.48
N GLU A 66 14.15 4.82 15.19
CA GLU A 66 13.15 5.79 15.66
C GLU A 66 12.73 6.84 14.61
N ARG A 67 13.32 6.81 13.42
CA ARG A 67 13.09 7.81 12.37
C ARG A 67 12.27 7.21 11.22
N THR A 68 11.13 7.85 10.90
CA THR A 68 10.39 7.57 9.65
C THR A 68 10.83 8.56 8.59
N VAL A 69 11.35 8.04 7.48
CA VAL A 69 11.72 8.83 6.30
C VAL A 69 10.74 8.54 5.19
N PHE A 70 10.17 9.61 4.62
CA PHE A 70 9.27 9.50 3.47
C PHE A 70 10.06 9.74 2.19
N SER A 71 9.94 8.81 1.25
CA SER A 71 10.44 8.99 -0.10
C SER A 71 9.26 9.31 -1.00
N ALA A 72 9.18 10.55 -1.47
CA ALA A 72 8.29 10.92 -2.56
C ALA A 72 8.81 10.26 -3.84
N GLY A 73 8.01 9.38 -4.41
CA GLY A 73 8.41 8.51 -5.51
C GLY A 73 7.33 7.46 -5.65
N GLY A 74 6.53 7.60 -6.70
CA GLY A 74 5.59 6.57 -7.10
C GLY A 74 6.38 5.41 -7.68
N MET A 75 6.27 4.25 -7.04
CA MET A 75 5.80 3.00 -7.65
C MET A 75 5.95 1.85 -6.65
N TYR A 76 4.95 0.95 -6.60
CA TYR A 76 4.85 -0.07 -7.64
C TYR A 76 3.84 0.39 -8.68
#